data_AF-A0A672G1Q5-F1
#
_entry.id   AF-A0A672G1Q5-F1
#
_cell.length_a   1.000
_cell.length_b   1.000
_cell.length_c   1.000
_cell.angle_alpha   90.00
_cell.angle_beta   90.00
_cell.angle_gamma   90.00
#
_symmetry.space_group_name_H-M   'P 1'
#
loop_
_entity.id
_entity.type
_entity.pdbx_description
1 polymer ?
#
loop_
_entity_poly.entity_id
_entity_poly.type
_entity_poly.pdbx_seq_one_letter_code
_entity_poly.pdbx_strand_id
1 'polypeptide(L)'
;MLPLGDVIRRHGISFHSYADDTQLYIAVSPDDSGPIETLFNCISDIKSWMAVNFLQLNQDKTEVLVIGPEGQREKILPKLRDFKPAQSVKNLGVIFDSELNFIPHIKNITKIGFYHLKNIARVRPFLSQASTEVLMHAFISCRLDYCNALLSGLPKKNISNLQLLQNAAARVLTRTRGRAHITPVLQSLHWLPVRFRIDFKVLLLVFKCLNGLAPSYLADLFLPYRPSRALRSSGSALLCVPKARTK
;
A
#
# COMPACT_ATOMS: atom_id res chain seq x y z
N MET A 1 -8.49 -22.18 1.99
CA MET A 1 -7.80 -22.23 0.67
C MET A 1 -6.77 -23.34 0.55
N LEU A 2 -6.82 -24.40 1.38
CA LEU A 2 -5.80 -25.45 1.35
C LEU A 2 -5.55 -26.07 -0.04
N PRO A 3 -6.58 -26.47 -0.82
CA PRO A 3 -6.31 -27.19 -2.07
C PRO A 3 -5.69 -26.32 -3.18
N LEU A 4 -6.14 -25.07 -3.36
CA LEU A 4 -5.56 -24.16 -4.36
C LEU A 4 -4.15 -23.71 -3.97
N GLY A 5 -3.93 -23.43 -2.68
CA GLY A 5 -2.61 -23.06 -2.17
C GLY A 5 -1.58 -24.17 -2.37
N ASP A 6 -1.99 -25.44 -2.25
CA ASP A 6 -1.09 -26.58 -2.48
C ASP A 6 -0.69 -26.73 -3.94
N VAL A 7 -1.59 -26.43 -4.89
CA VAL A 7 -1.24 -26.36 -6.32
C VAL A 7 -0.18 -25.30 -6.55
N ILE A 8 -0.37 -24.09 -6.01
CA ILE A 8 0.59 -22.98 -6.18
C ILE A 8 1.96 -23.31 -5.55
N ARG A 9 1.96 -23.91 -4.36
CA ARG A 9 3.20 -24.28 -3.65
C ARG A 9 4.04 -25.31 -4.40
N ARG A 10 3.43 -26.21 -5.18
CA ARG A 10 4.17 -27.19 -6.01
C ARG A 10 5.06 -26.52 -7.05
N HIS A 11 4.68 -25.34 -7.51
CA HIS A 11 5.46 -24.52 -8.45
C HIS A 11 6.48 -23.61 -7.75
N GLY A 12 6.54 -23.63 -6.41
CA GLY A 12 7.45 -22.76 -5.64
C GLY A 12 7.10 -21.27 -5.71
N ILE A 13 5.88 -20.93 -6.10
CA ILE A 13 5.44 -19.54 -6.30
C ILE A 13 4.89 -18.97 -4.99
N SER A 14 5.32 -17.74 -4.66
CA SER A 14 4.77 -17.01 -3.53
C SER A 14 3.39 -16.46 -3.89
N PHE A 15 2.43 -16.54 -2.97
CA PHE A 15 1.09 -16.04 -3.22
C PHE A 15 0.46 -15.41 -1.99
N HIS A 16 -0.53 -14.56 -2.24
CA HIS A 16 -1.42 -14.04 -1.23
C HIS A 16 -2.85 -14.20 -1.74
N SER A 17 -3.78 -14.45 -0.81
CA SER A 17 -5.17 -14.63 -1.17
C SER A 17 -6.08 -14.00 -0.12
N TYR A 18 -7.10 -13.32 -0.59
CA TYR A 18 -8.13 -12.68 0.22
C TYR A 18 -9.49 -12.89 -0.45
N ALA A 19 -10.38 -13.64 0.19
CA ALA A 19 -11.64 -14.07 -0.41
C ALA A 19 -11.44 -14.74 -1.78
N ASP A 20 -11.97 -14.19 -2.87
CA ASP A 20 -11.78 -14.66 -4.24
C ASP A 20 -10.53 -14.08 -4.92
N ASP A 21 -10.01 -12.96 -4.43
CA ASP A 21 -8.80 -12.33 -4.97
C ASP A 21 -7.55 -13.15 -4.60
N THR A 22 -6.81 -13.62 -5.60
CA THR A 22 -5.53 -14.32 -5.43
C THR A 22 -4.44 -13.62 -6.24
N GLN A 23 -3.32 -13.31 -5.59
CA GLN A 23 -2.14 -12.72 -6.20
C GLN A 23 -0.99 -13.72 -6.20
N LEU A 24 -0.33 -13.85 -7.34
CA LEU A 24 0.89 -14.64 -7.51
C LEU A 24 2.08 -13.69 -7.65
N TYR A 25 3.18 -14.00 -6.98
CA TYR A 25 4.39 -13.19 -6.97
C TYR A 25 5.58 -14.01 -7.47
N ILE A 26 6.27 -13.46 -8.48
CA ILE A 26 7.50 -14.02 -9.01
C ILE A 26 8.57 -12.91 -9.10
N ALA A 27 9.81 -13.28 -8.82
CA ALA A 27 10.97 -12.44 -9.09
C ALA A 27 11.60 -12.91 -10.40
N VAL A 28 11.89 -11.98 -11.31
CA VAL A 28 12.36 -12.29 -12.67
C VAL A 28 13.58 -11.44 -12.99
N SER A 29 14.62 -12.06 -13.54
CA SER A 29 15.70 -11.35 -14.21
C SER A 29 15.35 -11.17 -15.69
N PRO A 30 15.62 -10.01 -16.32
CA PRO A 30 15.33 -9.81 -17.75
C PRO A 30 15.91 -10.88 -18.68
N ASP A 31 17.00 -11.52 -18.28
CA ASP A 31 17.72 -12.52 -19.07
C ASP A 31 17.23 -13.96 -18.83
N ASP A 32 16.40 -14.19 -17.80
CA ASP A 32 15.90 -15.51 -17.41
C ASP A 32 14.38 -15.62 -17.64
N SER A 33 13.95 -16.53 -18.52
CA SER A 33 12.52 -16.82 -18.76
C SER A 33 11.96 -17.91 -17.86
N GLY A 34 12.79 -18.68 -17.15
CA GLY A 34 12.36 -19.83 -16.35
C GLY A 34 11.26 -19.51 -15.33
N PRO A 35 11.36 -18.41 -14.56
CA PRO A 35 10.30 -18.01 -13.63
C PRO A 35 8.96 -17.66 -14.30
N ILE A 36 9.00 -17.09 -15.52
CA ILE A 36 7.80 -16.75 -16.29
C ILE A 36 7.14 -18.04 -16.81
N GLU A 37 7.93 -19.00 -17.29
CA GLU A 37 7.42 -20.30 -17.72
C GLU A 37 6.80 -21.07 -16.55
N THR A 38 7.45 -21.04 -15.39
CA THR A 38 6.91 -21.64 -14.14
C THR A 38 5.58 -20.99 -13.75
N LEU A 39 5.44 -19.67 -13.90
CA LEU A 39 4.17 -18.97 -13.69
C LEU A 39 3.08 -19.45 -14.66
N PHE A 40 3.40 -19.61 -15.95
CA PHE A 40 2.41 -20.10 -16.92
C PHE A 40 1.97 -21.53 -16.64
N ASN A 41 2.90 -22.40 -16.27
CA ASN A 41 2.58 -23.77 -15.86
C ASN A 41 1.68 -23.78 -14.61
N CYS A 42 2.00 -22.94 -13.63
CA CYS A 42 1.16 -22.77 -12.44
C CYS A 42 -0.25 -22.27 -12.78
N ILE A 43 -0.38 -21.28 -13.66
CA ILE A 43 -1.71 -20.77 -14.07
C ILE A 43 -2.50 -21.84 -14.83
N SER A 44 -1.84 -22.66 -15.66
CA SER A 44 -2.47 -23.78 -16.34
C SER A 44 -3.02 -24.80 -15.34
N ASP A 45 -2.23 -25.17 -14.33
CA ASP A 45 -2.67 -26.10 -13.28
C ASP A 45 -3.79 -25.52 -12.42
N ILE A 46 -3.75 -24.22 -12.12
CA ILE A 46 -4.84 -23.52 -11.44
C ILE A 46 -6.13 -23.60 -12.27
N LYS A 47 -6.07 -23.35 -13.58
CA LYS A 47 -7.24 -23.46 -14.47
C LYS A 47 -7.82 -24.87 -14.48
N SER A 48 -6.97 -25.88 -14.59
CA SER A 48 -7.41 -27.29 -14.53
C SER A 48 -8.04 -27.64 -13.18
N TRP A 49 -7.41 -27.23 -12.08
CA TRP A 49 -7.95 -27.44 -10.74
C TRP A 49 -9.29 -26.73 -10.55
N MET A 50 -9.41 -25.47 -10.99
CA MET A 50 -10.67 -24.72 -10.94
C MET A 50 -11.78 -25.42 -11.73
N ALA A 51 -11.49 -25.89 -12.95
CA ALA A 51 -12.45 -26.61 -13.77
C ALA A 51 -12.97 -27.90 -13.10
N VAL A 52 -12.09 -28.68 -12.49
CA VAL A 52 -12.46 -29.88 -11.71
C VAL A 52 -13.34 -29.54 -10.51
N ASN A 53 -13.17 -28.36 -9.93
CA ASN A 53 -13.94 -27.89 -8.77
C ASN A 53 -15.14 -27.00 -9.17
N PHE A 54 -15.55 -27.01 -10.43
CA PHE A 54 -16.68 -26.22 -10.95
C PHE A 54 -16.52 -24.70 -10.74
N LEU A 55 -15.28 -24.21 -10.78
CA LEU A 55 -14.90 -22.81 -10.72
C LEU A 55 -14.34 -22.35 -12.06
N GLN A 56 -14.47 -21.06 -12.35
CA GLN A 56 -13.94 -20.45 -13.57
C GLN A 56 -13.05 -19.25 -13.23
N LEU A 57 -11.84 -19.24 -13.77
CA LEU A 57 -10.96 -18.08 -13.69
C LEU A 57 -11.53 -16.94 -14.53
N ASN A 58 -11.76 -15.78 -13.90
CA ASN A 58 -12.23 -14.60 -14.60
C ASN A 58 -11.05 -13.93 -15.33
N GLN A 59 -10.90 -14.23 -16.62
CA GLN A 59 -9.82 -13.70 -17.44
C GLN A 59 -9.89 -12.18 -17.61
N ASP A 60 -11.10 -11.61 -17.68
CA ASP A 60 -11.29 -10.16 -17.84
C ASP A 60 -10.82 -9.37 -16.61
N LYS A 61 -10.87 -9.98 -15.43
CA LYS A 61 -10.37 -9.40 -14.16
C LYS A 61 -8.92 -9.76 -13.84
N THR A 62 -8.32 -10.70 -14.58
CA THR A 62 -6.95 -11.16 -14.28
C THR A 62 -5.94 -10.20 -14.93
N GLU A 63 -5.30 -9.38 -14.11
CA GLU A 63 -4.31 -8.39 -14.55
C GLU A 63 -2.88 -8.81 -14.17
N VAL A 64 -1.90 -8.44 -15.00
CA VAL A 64 -0.47 -8.63 -14.71
C VAL A 64 0.20 -7.27 -14.55
N LEU A 65 0.88 -7.07 -13.43
CA LEU A 65 1.68 -5.87 -13.15
C LEU A 65 3.15 -6.25 -13.07
N VAL A 66 3.99 -5.63 -13.92
CA VAL A 66 5.44 -5.79 -13.86
C VAL A 66 6.03 -4.58 -13.15
N ILE A 67 6.69 -4.82 -12.02
CA ILE A 67 7.29 -3.76 -11.20
C ILE A 67 8.80 -3.72 -11.42
N GLY A 68 9.34 -2.53 -11.71
CA GLY A 68 10.79 -2.34 -11.85
C GLY A 68 11.18 -1.16 -12.73
N PRO A 69 12.49 -0.96 -12.97
CA PRO A 69 12.98 0.08 -13.87
C PRO A 69 12.41 -0.11 -15.28
N GLU A 70 12.03 0.98 -15.94
CA GLU A 70 11.39 0.97 -17.26
C GLU A 70 12.14 0.12 -18.29
N GLY A 71 13.45 0.35 -18.46
CA GLY A 71 14.27 -0.41 -19.41
C GLY A 71 14.41 -1.92 -19.10
N GLN A 72 14.18 -2.35 -17.84
CA GLN A 72 14.09 -3.79 -17.52
C GLN A 72 12.69 -4.34 -17.79
N ARG A 73 11.65 -3.56 -17.49
CA ARG A 73 10.26 -3.93 -17.78
C ARG A 73 10.06 -4.18 -19.26
N GLU A 74 10.56 -3.29 -20.12
CA GLU A 74 10.44 -3.41 -21.59
C GLU A 74 11.01 -4.71 -22.15
N LYS A 75 12.02 -5.31 -21.50
CA LYS A 75 12.58 -6.61 -21.90
C LYS A 75 11.68 -7.79 -21.49
N ILE A 76 10.87 -7.62 -20.44
CA ILE A 76 10.00 -8.66 -19.89
C ILE A 76 8.61 -8.63 -20.53
N LEU A 77 8.08 -7.45 -20.86
CA LEU A 77 6.72 -7.30 -21.40
C LEU A 77 6.44 -8.21 -22.61
N PRO A 78 7.34 -8.35 -23.61
CA PRO A 78 7.12 -9.25 -24.75
C PRO A 78 7.05 -10.73 -24.36
N LYS A 79 7.67 -11.12 -23.24
CA LYS A 79 7.70 -12.51 -22.76
C LYS A 79 6.37 -12.94 -22.10
N LEU A 80 5.49 -11.99 -21.78
CA LEU A 80 4.22 -12.26 -21.09
C LEU A 80 3.09 -12.78 -22.00
N ARG A 81 3.36 -12.92 -23.32
CA ARG A 81 2.50 -13.55 -24.34
C ARG A 81 1.03 -13.12 -24.24
N ASP A 82 0.19 -13.95 -23.64
CA ASP A 82 -1.27 -13.85 -23.62
C ASP A 82 -1.81 -12.89 -22.56
N PHE A 83 -0.99 -12.50 -21.59
CA PHE A 83 -1.41 -11.59 -20.53
C PHE A 83 -1.12 -10.14 -20.94
N LYS A 84 -2.15 -9.31 -20.92
CA LYS A 84 -2.02 -7.87 -21.15
C LYS A 84 -1.41 -7.22 -19.90
N PRO A 85 -0.18 -6.70 -19.96
CA PRO A 85 0.41 -6.01 -18.82
C PRO A 85 -0.33 -4.70 -18.59
N ALA A 86 -0.76 -4.47 -17.35
CA ALA A 86 -1.35 -3.22 -16.92
C ALA A 86 -0.26 -2.31 -16.35
N GLN A 87 -0.38 -1.00 -16.58
CA GLN A 87 0.52 0.00 -15.97
C GLN A 87 0.16 0.29 -14.50
N SER A 88 -1.07 -0.03 -14.11
CA SER A 88 -1.52 0.06 -12.73
C SER A 88 -2.61 -0.96 -12.45
N VAL A 89 -2.56 -1.60 -11.29
CA VAL A 89 -3.52 -2.62 -10.85
C VAL A 89 -4.05 -2.26 -9.47
N LYS A 90 -5.34 -2.51 -9.22
CA LYS A 90 -5.95 -2.30 -7.91
C LYS A 90 -5.87 -3.58 -7.09
N ASN A 91 -5.18 -3.55 -5.96
CA ASN A 91 -5.08 -4.65 -5.01
C ASN A 91 -5.64 -4.21 -3.65
N LEU A 92 -6.69 -4.87 -3.18
CA LEU A 92 -7.37 -4.60 -1.89
C LEU A 92 -7.60 -3.10 -1.63
N GLY A 93 -8.07 -2.37 -2.65
CA GLY A 93 -8.36 -0.93 -2.53
C GLY A 93 -7.17 0.01 -2.77
N VAL A 94 -5.94 -0.50 -2.86
CA VAL A 94 -4.73 0.27 -3.19
C VAL A 94 -4.42 0.13 -4.67
N ILE A 95 -4.02 1.21 -5.34
CA ILE A 95 -3.62 1.17 -6.75
C ILE A 95 -2.09 1.12 -6.81
N PHE A 96 -1.55 0.02 -7.28
CA PHE A 96 -0.13 -0.15 -7.51
C PHE A 96 0.19 0.22 -8.96
N ASP A 97 1.23 1.02 -9.16
CA ASP A 97 1.80 1.32 -10.47
C ASP A 97 3.13 0.59 -10.66
N SER A 98 3.54 0.43 -11.92
CA SER A 98 4.77 -0.29 -12.29
C SER A 98 6.07 0.28 -11.68
N GLU A 99 6.05 1.54 -11.21
CA GLU A 99 7.21 2.20 -10.59
C GLU A 99 7.10 2.28 -9.06
N LEU A 100 5.99 1.83 -8.47
CA LEU A 100 5.65 1.98 -7.05
C LEU A 100 5.72 3.44 -6.55
N ASN A 101 5.40 4.40 -7.40
CA ASN A 101 5.37 5.83 -7.02
C ASN A 101 4.02 6.25 -6.40
N PHE A 102 3.00 5.39 -6.51
CA PHE A 102 1.62 5.51 -6.01
C PHE A 102 0.90 6.79 -6.44
N ILE A 103 1.37 7.46 -7.49
CA ILE A 103 0.76 8.70 -7.99
C ILE A 103 -0.70 8.48 -8.41
N PRO A 104 -1.06 7.41 -9.17
CA PRO A 104 -2.46 7.15 -9.52
C PRO A 104 -3.34 6.93 -8.29
N HIS A 105 -2.82 6.22 -7.27
CA HIS A 105 -3.52 5.98 -6.01
C HIS A 105 -3.80 7.28 -5.25
N ILE A 106 -2.77 8.11 -5.07
CA ILE A 106 -2.89 9.39 -4.38
C ILE A 106 -3.87 10.30 -5.11
N LYS A 107 -3.82 10.38 -6.44
CA LYS A 107 -4.77 11.15 -7.26
C LYS A 107 -6.21 10.66 -7.07
N ASN A 108 -6.42 9.34 -6.98
CA ASN A 108 -7.74 8.79 -6.75
C ASN A 108 -8.28 9.13 -5.36
N ILE A 109 -7.44 8.98 -4.31
CA ILE A 109 -7.81 9.37 -2.94
C ILE A 109 -8.15 10.85 -2.87
N THR A 110 -7.32 11.72 -3.45
CA THR A 110 -7.56 13.17 -3.38
C THR A 110 -8.79 13.58 -4.16
N LYS A 111 -9.03 13.00 -5.35
CA LYS A 111 -10.26 13.21 -6.13
C LYS A 111 -11.51 12.87 -5.32
N ILE A 112 -11.55 11.68 -4.72
CA ILE A 112 -12.70 11.22 -3.91
C ILE A 112 -12.82 12.05 -2.64
N GLY A 113 -11.70 12.36 -1.99
CA GLY A 113 -11.66 13.17 -0.77
C GLY A 113 -12.21 14.58 -1.00
N PHE A 114 -11.77 15.27 -2.05
CA PHE A 114 -12.29 16.60 -2.38
C PHE A 114 -13.76 16.57 -2.81
N TYR A 115 -14.20 15.50 -3.49
CA TYR A 115 -15.62 15.30 -3.80
C TYR A 115 -16.47 15.25 -2.51
N HIS A 116 -16.12 14.38 -1.56
CA HIS A 116 -16.84 14.30 -0.29
C HIS A 116 -16.72 15.60 0.52
N LEU A 117 -15.53 16.22 0.54
CA LEU A 117 -15.31 17.47 1.25
C LEU A 117 -16.20 18.60 0.72
N LYS A 118 -16.37 18.69 -0.61
CA LYS A 118 -17.28 19.67 -1.24
C LYS A 118 -18.72 19.45 -0.82
N ASN A 119 -19.16 18.19 -0.74
CA ASN A 119 -20.50 17.85 -0.29
C ASN A 119 -20.70 18.19 1.20
N ILE A 120 -19.74 17.86 2.06
CA ILE A 120 -19.76 18.22 3.49
C ILE A 120 -19.76 19.75 3.66
N ALA A 121 -18.96 20.47 2.89
CA ALA A 121 -18.91 21.94 2.95
C ALA A 121 -20.26 22.60 2.60
N ARG A 122 -21.05 22.01 1.70
CA ARG A 122 -22.39 22.49 1.37
C ARG A 122 -23.39 22.32 2.51
N VAL A 123 -23.33 21.18 3.22
CA VAL A 123 -24.24 20.91 4.35
C VAL A 123 -23.71 21.45 5.68
N ARG A 124 -22.44 21.88 5.74
CA ARG A 124 -21.76 22.42 6.93
C ARG A 124 -22.53 23.50 7.71
N PRO A 125 -23.31 24.41 7.08
CA PRO A 125 -24.11 25.39 7.81
C PRO A 125 -25.17 24.76 8.72
N PHE A 126 -25.70 23.60 8.33
CA PHE A 126 -26.78 22.90 9.02
C PHE A 126 -26.30 21.85 10.04
N LEU A 127 -24.98 21.62 10.11
CA LEU A 127 -24.38 20.60 10.96
C LEU A 127 -23.71 21.20 12.19
N SER A 128 -23.85 20.50 13.32
CA SER A 128 -23.04 20.76 14.52
C SER A 128 -21.55 20.49 14.23
N GLN A 129 -20.67 21.03 15.07
CA GLN A 129 -19.22 20.78 14.95
C GLN A 129 -18.92 19.28 15.17
N ALA A 130 -19.50 18.65 16.18
CA ALA A 130 -19.29 17.23 16.48
C ALA A 130 -19.75 16.32 15.33
N SER A 131 -20.94 16.57 14.75
CA SER A 131 -21.43 15.80 13.60
C SER A 131 -20.53 16.00 12.38
N THR A 132 -20.02 17.21 12.16
CA THR A 132 -19.08 17.49 11.07
C THR A 132 -17.77 16.73 11.28
N GLU A 133 -17.26 16.66 12.51
CA GLU A 133 -16.05 15.92 12.84
C GLU A 133 -16.18 14.43 12.54
N VAL A 134 -17.32 13.82 12.91
CA VAL A 134 -17.63 12.43 12.55
C VAL A 134 -17.60 12.23 11.03
N LEU A 135 -18.20 13.14 10.25
CA LEU A 135 -18.15 13.06 8.79
C LEU A 135 -16.72 13.23 8.25
N MET A 136 -15.92 14.13 8.82
CA MET A 136 -14.52 14.31 8.42
C MET A 136 -13.71 13.04 8.66
N HIS A 137 -13.90 12.38 9.80
CA HIS A 137 -13.21 11.12 10.08
C HIS A 137 -13.70 9.98 9.18
N ALA A 138 -15.02 9.85 9.01
CA ALA A 138 -15.64 8.78 8.23
C ALA A 138 -15.39 8.89 6.71
N PHE A 139 -15.23 10.10 6.17
CA PHE A 139 -15.02 10.30 4.74
C PHE A 139 -13.57 10.65 4.36
N ILE A 140 -12.86 11.40 5.20
CA ILE A 140 -11.52 11.90 4.87
C ILE A 140 -10.44 11.13 5.64
N SER A 141 -10.47 11.14 6.98
CA SER A 141 -9.39 10.53 7.76
C SER A 141 -9.23 9.04 7.50
N CYS A 142 -10.34 8.28 7.43
CA CYS A 142 -10.30 6.85 7.14
C CYS A 142 -9.57 6.54 5.81
N ARG A 143 -9.74 7.38 4.78
CA ARG A 143 -9.10 7.21 3.47
C ARG A 143 -7.63 7.63 3.50
N LEU A 144 -7.30 8.68 4.28
CA LEU A 144 -5.91 9.10 4.49
C LEU A 144 -5.11 8.09 5.30
N ASP A 145 -5.75 7.37 6.22
CA ASP A 145 -5.09 6.42 7.12
C ASP A 145 -5.12 4.97 6.60
N TYR A 146 -5.96 4.67 5.60
CA TYR A 146 -6.02 3.36 4.94
C TYR A 146 -4.73 3.09 4.16
N CYS A 147 -4.02 2.01 4.53
CA CYS A 147 -2.75 1.57 3.91
C CYS A 147 -1.68 2.67 3.76
N ASN A 148 -1.73 3.71 4.60
CA ASN A 148 -0.82 4.86 4.47
C ASN A 148 0.66 4.52 4.73
N ALA A 149 0.96 3.42 5.41
CA ALA A 149 2.31 2.91 5.61
C ALA A 149 3.03 2.62 4.27
N LEU A 150 2.29 2.27 3.21
CA LEU A 150 2.85 2.04 1.86
C LEU A 150 3.44 3.31 1.24
N LEU A 151 2.99 4.49 1.70
CA LEU A 151 3.46 5.78 1.19
C LEU A 151 4.77 6.23 1.85
N SER A 152 5.34 5.41 2.73
CA SER A 152 6.63 5.67 3.36
C SER A 152 7.75 5.70 2.32
N GLY A 153 8.70 6.63 2.46
CA GLY A 153 9.82 6.79 1.53
C GLY A 153 9.49 7.56 0.24
N LEU A 154 8.23 7.91 -0.01
CA LEU A 154 7.87 8.71 -1.19
C LEU A 154 8.35 10.17 -1.09
N PRO A 155 8.67 10.82 -2.23
CA PRO A 155 9.00 12.24 -2.25
C PRO A 155 7.88 13.12 -1.66
N LYS A 156 8.26 14.19 -0.94
CA LYS A 156 7.28 15.13 -0.34
C LYS A 156 6.29 15.69 -1.38
N LYS A 157 6.74 15.90 -2.62
CA LYS A 157 5.90 16.39 -3.72
C LYS A 157 4.70 15.48 -3.98
N ASN A 158 4.86 14.15 -3.86
CA ASN A 158 3.78 13.19 -4.10
C ASN A 158 2.75 13.22 -2.96
N ILE A 159 3.21 13.34 -1.72
CA ILE A 159 2.35 13.36 -0.51
C ILE A 159 1.65 14.73 -0.32
N SER A 160 2.18 15.80 -0.93
CA SER A 160 1.67 17.17 -0.75
C SER A 160 0.16 17.30 -1.01
N ASN A 161 -0.38 16.59 -2.01
CA ASN A 161 -1.81 16.61 -2.33
C ASN A 161 -2.69 16.04 -1.21
N LEU A 162 -2.21 15.01 -0.50
CA LEU A 162 -2.90 14.46 0.67
C LEU A 162 -2.90 15.46 1.83
N GLN A 163 -1.79 16.18 2.02
CA GLN A 163 -1.70 17.24 3.02
C GLN A 163 -2.66 18.39 2.71
N LEU A 164 -2.78 18.77 1.43
CA LEU A 164 -3.75 19.79 0.99
C LEU A 164 -5.18 19.35 1.30
N LEU A 165 -5.52 18.08 1.04
CA LEU A 165 -6.83 17.54 1.39
C LEU A 165 -7.09 17.61 2.90
N GLN A 166 -6.13 17.20 3.73
CA GLN A 166 -6.25 17.28 5.19
C GLN A 166 -6.43 18.74 5.67
N ASN A 167 -5.64 19.65 5.12
CA ASN A 167 -5.69 21.07 5.45
C ASN A 167 -7.05 21.69 5.08
N ALA A 168 -7.58 21.31 3.91
CA ALA A 168 -8.90 21.75 3.48
C ALA A 168 -10.00 21.18 4.39
N ALA A 169 -9.91 19.90 4.78
CA ALA A 169 -10.83 19.27 5.72
C ALA A 169 -10.84 19.98 7.08
N ALA A 170 -9.66 20.26 7.65
CA ALA A 170 -9.53 21.00 8.90
C ALA A 170 -10.20 22.37 8.81
N ARG A 171 -9.98 23.10 7.71
CA ARG A 171 -10.59 24.42 7.50
C ARG A 171 -12.11 24.39 7.37
N VAL A 172 -12.67 23.39 6.70
CA VAL A 172 -14.14 23.22 6.60
C VAL A 172 -14.73 22.89 7.98
N LEU A 173 -14.02 22.09 8.79
CA LEU A 173 -14.45 21.75 10.14
C LEU A 173 -14.50 23.00 11.03
N THR A 174 -13.40 23.74 11.10
CA THR A 174 -13.23 24.92 11.99
C THR A 174 -13.77 26.24 11.41
N ARG A 175 -14.27 26.22 10.17
CA ARG A 175 -14.71 27.42 9.42
C ARG A 175 -13.61 28.49 9.32
N THR A 176 -12.36 28.07 9.26
CA THR A 176 -11.21 28.98 9.18
C THR A 176 -11.06 29.56 7.77
N ARG A 177 -10.70 30.85 7.67
CA ARG A 177 -10.44 31.53 6.40
C ARG A 177 -9.31 30.85 5.61
N GLY A 178 -9.44 30.81 4.28
CA GLY A 178 -8.47 30.13 3.39
C GLY A 178 -7.04 30.70 3.37
N ARG A 179 -6.81 31.90 3.90
CA ARG A 179 -5.47 32.49 4.02
C ARG A 179 -4.84 32.32 5.40
N ALA A 180 -5.60 31.85 6.40
CA ALA A 180 -5.08 31.68 7.74
C ALA A 180 -4.05 30.55 7.79
N HIS A 181 -3.06 30.72 8.66
CA HIS A 181 -2.03 29.72 8.89
C HIS A 181 -2.66 28.40 9.39
N ILE A 182 -2.28 27.28 8.78
CA ILE A 182 -2.95 25.99 9.02
C ILE A 182 -2.43 25.27 10.27
N THR A 183 -1.16 25.48 10.63
CA THR A 183 -0.52 24.81 11.78
C THR A 183 -1.30 24.97 13.10
N PRO A 184 -1.74 26.18 13.52
CA PRO A 184 -2.50 26.31 14.76
C PRO A 184 -3.86 25.59 14.71
N VAL A 185 -4.48 25.50 13.53
CA VAL A 185 -5.75 24.77 13.34
C VAL A 185 -5.54 23.26 13.50
N LEU A 186 -4.46 22.73 12.93
CA LEU A 186 -4.12 21.31 13.11
C LEU A 186 -3.79 21.00 14.56
N GLN A 187 -3.08 21.89 15.26
CA GLN A 187 -2.78 21.75 16.68
C GLN A 187 -4.06 21.77 17.54
N SER A 188 -4.98 22.70 17.29
CA SER A 188 -6.25 22.77 18.04
C SER A 188 -7.14 21.54 17.83
N LEU A 189 -7.02 20.88 16.67
CA LEU A 189 -7.73 19.64 16.37
C LEU A 189 -6.96 18.38 16.83
N HIS A 190 -5.74 18.52 17.34
CA HIS A 190 -4.81 17.41 17.59
C HIS A 190 -4.56 16.53 16.34
N TRP A 191 -4.61 17.12 15.15
CA TRP A 191 -4.40 16.41 13.89
C TRP A 191 -2.94 16.42 13.47
N LEU A 192 -2.31 15.24 13.49
CA LEU A 192 -0.98 15.05 12.91
C LEU A 192 -0.99 15.33 11.40
N PRO A 193 -0.03 16.10 10.86
CA PRO A 193 0.21 16.19 9.41
C PRO A 193 0.38 14.80 8.77
N VAL A 194 0.01 14.66 7.50
CA VAL A 194 -0.02 13.38 6.77
C VAL A 194 1.32 12.65 6.83
N ARG A 195 2.44 13.36 6.69
CA ARG A 195 3.77 12.75 6.81
C ARG A 195 3.96 12.04 8.15
N PHE A 196 3.64 12.72 9.25
CA PHE A 196 3.79 12.15 10.58
C PHE A 196 2.77 11.04 10.85
N ARG A 197 1.61 11.05 10.19
CA ARG A 197 0.67 9.92 10.24
C ARG A 197 1.24 8.65 9.60
N ILE A 198 1.94 8.81 8.47
CA ILE A 198 2.64 7.70 7.79
C ILE A 198 3.74 7.17 8.71
N ASP A 199 4.60 8.06 9.22
CA ASP A 199 5.68 7.69 10.14
C ASP A 199 5.13 6.98 11.39
N PHE A 200 4.07 7.52 11.99
CA PHE A 200 3.40 6.91 13.13
C PHE A 200 2.88 5.50 12.82
N LYS A 201 2.28 5.28 11.64
CA LYS A 201 1.77 3.96 11.26
C LYS A 201 2.91 2.95 11.11
N VAL A 202 4.02 3.36 10.50
CA VAL A 202 5.22 2.52 10.36
C VAL A 202 5.79 2.18 11.74
N LEU A 203 5.95 3.17 12.61
CA LEU A 203 6.45 2.95 13.98
C LEU A 203 5.54 2.01 14.78
N LEU A 204 4.22 2.16 14.66
CA LEU A 204 3.25 1.26 15.29
C LEU A 204 3.37 -0.18 14.77
N LEU A 205 3.62 -0.36 13.47
CA LEU A 205 3.83 -1.69 12.89
C LEU A 205 5.11 -2.33 13.44
N VAL A 206 6.22 -1.58 13.48
CA VAL A 206 7.49 -2.03 14.08
C VAL A 206 7.30 -2.40 15.55
N PHE A 207 6.62 -1.56 16.32
CA PHE A 207 6.32 -1.85 17.72
C PHE A 207 5.54 -3.15 17.87
N LYS A 208 4.52 -3.38 17.05
CA LYS A 208 3.74 -4.64 17.08
C LYS A 208 4.61 -5.85 16.75
N CYS A 209 5.50 -5.74 15.76
CA CYS A 209 6.45 -6.81 15.43
C CYS A 209 7.37 -7.17 16.60
N LEU A 210 7.93 -6.15 17.27
CA LEU A 210 8.85 -6.36 18.40
C LEU A 210 8.18 -6.95 19.65
N ASN A 211 6.88 -6.74 19.81
CA ASN A 211 6.11 -7.22 20.96
C ASN A 211 5.31 -8.50 20.66
N GLY A 212 5.55 -9.16 19.51
CA GLY A 212 4.85 -10.40 19.15
C GLY A 212 3.36 -10.23 18.84
N LEU A 213 2.90 -8.99 18.57
CA LEU A 213 1.51 -8.67 18.21
C LEU A 213 1.28 -8.68 16.69
N ALA A 214 2.32 -8.87 15.90
CA ALA A 214 2.26 -8.95 14.44
C ALA A 214 2.47 -10.40 13.96
N PRO A 215 2.03 -10.73 12.73
CA PRO A 215 2.31 -12.02 12.12
C PRO A 215 3.82 -12.31 12.03
N SER A 216 4.19 -13.59 12.14
CA SER A 216 5.59 -14.05 12.12
C SER A 216 6.34 -13.55 10.88
N TYR A 217 5.74 -13.64 9.69
CA TYR A 217 6.38 -13.20 8.45
C TYR A 217 6.78 -11.71 8.43
N LEU A 218 6.15 -10.86 9.25
CA LEU A 218 6.58 -9.47 9.44
C LEU A 218 7.58 -9.33 10.58
N ALA A 219 7.37 -10.07 11.68
CA ALA A 219 8.28 -10.03 12.83
C ALA A 219 9.69 -10.51 12.45
N ASP A 220 9.78 -11.54 11.60
CA ASP A 220 11.04 -12.15 11.14
C ASP A 220 11.89 -11.19 10.29
N LEU A 221 11.29 -10.12 9.75
CA LEU A 221 12.02 -9.07 9.02
C LEU A 221 12.84 -8.16 9.95
N PHE A 222 12.50 -8.11 11.24
CA PHE A 222 13.12 -7.22 12.21
C PHE A 222 14.13 -7.97 13.08
N LEU A 223 15.41 -7.81 12.76
CA LEU A 223 16.50 -8.41 13.54
C LEU A 223 17.02 -7.41 14.58
N PRO A 224 16.97 -7.74 15.89
CA PRO A 224 17.56 -6.90 16.93
C PRO A 224 19.07 -6.79 16.72
N TYR A 225 19.59 -5.57 16.79
CA TYR A 225 21.03 -5.34 16.71
C TYR A 225 21.68 -5.75 18.04
N ARG A 226 22.54 -6.77 17.98
CA ARG A 226 23.37 -7.22 19.10
C ARG A 226 24.83 -6.85 18.81
N PRO A 227 25.39 -5.82 19.47
CA PRO A 227 26.79 -5.48 19.29
C PRO A 227 27.68 -6.58 19.90
N SER A 228 28.85 -6.82 19.29
CA SER A 228 29.84 -7.79 19.79
C SER A 228 30.52 -7.37 21.11
N ARG A 229 30.42 -6.08 21.46
CA ARG A 229 30.97 -5.48 22.68
C ARG A 229 29.91 -4.63 23.36
N ALA A 230 30.02 -4.45 24.67
CA ALA A 230 29.17 -3.50 25.39
C ALA A 230 29.43 -2.07 24.87
N LEU A 231 28.40 -1.46 24.30
CA LEU A 231 28.43 -0.08 23.82
C LEU A 231 27.45 0.74 24.66
N ARG A 232 27.66 2.06 24.73
CA ARG A 232 26.69 2.97 25.36
C ARG A 232 25.31 2.91 24.68
N SER A 233 25.26 2.51 23.41
CA SER A 233 24.04 2.30 22.62
C SER A 233 23.36 0.94 22.85
N SER A 234 23.91 0.05 23.68
CA SER A 234 23.33 -1.28 23.95
C SER A 234 21.93 -1.21 24.59
N GLY A 235 21.59 -0.10 25.27
CA GLY A 235 20.25 0.13 25.83
C GLY A 235 19.22 0.73 24.86
N SER A 236 19.61 1.08 23.63
CA SER A 236 18.76 1.84 22.69
C SER A 236 17.84 0.97 21.82
N ALA A 237 17.78 -0.35 22.05
CA ALA A 237 16.94 -1.30 21.32
C ALA A 237 17.00 -1.14 19.78
N LEU A 238 18.22 -1.00 19.25
CA LEU A 238 18.44 -0.76 17.82
C LEU A 238 18.12 -2.00 16.98
N LEU A 239 17.75 -1.77 15.72
CA LEU A 239 17.52 -2.80 14.72
C LEU A 239 18.72 -2.90 13.76
N CYS A 240 18.98 -4.09 13.24
CA CYS A 240 19.95 -4.30 12.18
C CYS A 240 19.49 -3.59 10.91
N VAL A 241 20.34 -2.71 10.36
CA VAL A 241 20.10 -2.04 9.07
C VAL A 241 20.65 -2.90 7.95
N PRO A 242 19.83 -3.35 6.98
CA PRO A 242 20.31 -4.10 5.82
C PRO A 242 21.31 -3.25 5.02
N LYS A 243 22.46 -3.82 4.65
CA LYS A 243 23.39 -3.15 3.73
C LYS A 243 22.84 -3.25 2.31
N ALA A 244 22.22 -2.18 1.81
CA ALA A 244 21.87 -2.11 0.40
C ALA A 244 23.15 -1.93 -0.44
N ARG A 245 23.52 -2.94 -1.22
CA ARG A 245 24.49 -2.78 -2.31
C ARG A 245 23.69 -2.32 -3.54
N THR A 246 23.56 -1.00 -3.71
CA THR A 246 23.20 -0.46 -5.03
C THR A 246 24.39 -0.76 -5.96
N LYS A 247 24.20 -1.68 -6.91
CA LYS A 247 25.09 -1.78 -8.07
C LYS A 247 24.83 -0.61 -9.00
#